data_AF-A0A7S0JA12-F1
#
_entry.id   AF-A0A7S0JA12-F1
#
_cell.length_a   1.000
_cell.length_b   1.000
_cell.length_c   1.000
_cell.angle_alpha   90.00
_cell.angle_beta   90.00
_cell.angle_gamma   90.00
#
_symmetry.space_group_name_H-M   'P 1'
#
loop_
_entity.id
_entity.type
_entity.pdbx_description
1 polymer ?
#
loop_
_entity_poly.entity_id
_entity_poly.type
_entity_poly.pdbx_seq_one_letter_code
_entity_poly.pdbx_strand_id
1 'polypeptide(L)'
;LLELRPSVRAKYERLWTHVHVDEFQDTNAVQYALLHLLSERCANVFVVGDADQAIYGWRGADEANQARLELDFALAAECDETSAPPQPTPEAAFASDALLEQHL
;
A
#
# COMPACT_ATOMS: atom_id res chain seq x y z
N LEU A 1 15.20 -9.33 6.59
CA LEU A 1 15.24 -10.47 5.62
C LEU A 1 15.21 -9.96 4.20
N LEU A 2 14.15 -9.25 3.82
CA LEU A 2 13.95 -8.78 2.45
C LEU A 2 14.99 -7.73 2.02
N GLU A 3 15.38 -6.83 2.93
CA GLU A 3 16.47 -5.86 2.72
C GLU A 3 17.82 -6.55 2.47
N LEU A 4 18.16 -7.55 3.28
CA LEU A 4 19.47 -8.20 3.26
C LEU A 4 19.62 -9.26 2.15
N ARG A 5 18.50 -9.72 1.56
CA ARG A 5 18.50 -10.82 0.59
C ARG A 5 17.63 -10.44 -0.62
N PRO A 6 18.17 -9.68 -1.58
CA PRO A 6 17.42 -9.22 -2.75
C PRO A 6 16.80 -10.35 -3.59
N SER A 7 17.46 -11.51 -3.66
CA SER A 7 16.92 -12.68 -4.38
C SER A 7 15.64 -13.24 -3.74
N VAL A 8 15.52 -13.16 -2.41
CA VAL A 8 14.32 -13.55 -1.66
C VAL A 8 13.23 -12.50 -1.89
N ARG A 9 13.56 -11.22 -1.82
CA ARG A 9 12.62 -10.12 -2.12
C ARG A 9 12.06 -10.24 -3.54
N ALA A 10 12.93 -10.39 -4.54
CA ALA A 10 12.55 -10.56 -5.94
C ALA A 10 11.67 -11.80 -6.20
N LYS A 11 11.81 -12.86 -5.39
CA LYS A 11 10.90 -14.00 -5.45
C LYS A 11 9.49 -13.61 -5.02
N TYR A 12 9.35 -12.85 -3.94
CA TYR A 12 8.05 -12.43 -3.41
C TYR A 12 7.41 -11.31 -4.24
N GLU A 13 8.19 -10.33 -4.71
CA GLU A 13 7.72 -9.30 -5.64
C GLU A 13 7.10 -9.92 -6.91
N ARG A 14 7.67 -11.02 -7.43
CA ARG A 14 7.10 -11.77 -8.57
C ARG A 14 5.83 -12.55 -8.25
N LEU A 15 5.65 -12.96 -7.00
CA LEU A 15 4.49 -13.74 -6.57
C LEU A 15 3.31 -12.85 -6.19
N TRP A 16 3.58 -11.69 -5.58
CA TRP A 16 2.58 -10.76 -5.07
C TRP A 16 2.44 -9.56 -5.99
N THR A 17 1.82 -9.82 -7.14
CA THR A 17 1.52 -8.80 -8.15
C THR A 17 0.36 -7.88 -7.73
N HIS A 18 -0.45 -8.28 -6.75
CA HIS A 18 -1.55 -7.51 -6.19
C HIS A 18 -1.54 -7.68 -4.68
N VAL A 19 -1.59 -6.58 -3.95
CA VAL A 19 -1.55 -6.57 -2.48
C VAL A 19 -2.73 -5.74 -1.98
N HIS A 20 -3.57 -6.36 -1.16
CA HIS A 20 -4.69 -5.69 -0.52
C HIS A 20 -4.37 -5.51 0.96
N VAL A 21 -4.53 -4.29 1.46
CA VAL A 21 -4.35 -3.96 2.87
C VAL A 21 -5.66 -3.39 3.39
N ASP A 22 -6.20 -4.03 4.41
CA ASP A 22 -7.40 -3.59 5.12
C ASP A 22 -6.98 -2.96 6.46
N GLU A 23 -7.85 -2.12 7.04
CA GLU A 23 -7.62 -1.40 8.30
C GLU A 23 -6.27 -0.65 8.34
N PHE A 24 -5.95 0.07 7.26
CA PHE A 24 -4.64 0.68 7.08
C PHE A 24 -4.29 1.74 8.13
N GLN A 25 -5.29 2.41 8.67
CA GLN A 25 -5.14 3.41 9.74
C GLN A 25 -4.45 2.84 10.98
N ASP A 26 -4.53 1.53 11.20
CA ASP A 26 -3.95 0.86 12.37
C ASP A 26 -2.56 0.26 12.10
N THR A 27 -1.98 0.54 10.93
CA THR A 27 -0.64 0.05 10.57
C THR A 27 0.47 0.86 11.22
N ASN A 28 1.53 0.17 11.64
CA ASN A 28 2.75 0.80 12.16
C ASN A 28 3.83 0.94 11.09
N ALA A 29 4.89 1.69 11.41
CA ALA A 29 5.99 1.97 10.48
C ALA A 29 6.68 0.70 9.92
N VAL A 30 6.77 -0.39 10.70
CA VAL A 30 7.40 -1.64 10.25
C VAL A 30 6.50 -2.37 9.24
N GLN A 31 5.19 -2.38 9.47
CA GLN A 31 4.21 -2.95 8.53
C GLN A 31 4.20 -2.16 7.23
N TYR A 32 4.25 -0.83 7.31
CA TYR A 32 4.36 0.03 6.14
C TYR A 32 5.65 -0.21 5.35
N ALA A 33 6.80 -0.28 6.03
CA ALA A 33 8.08 -0.57 5.37
C ALA A 33 8.08 -1.95 4.69
N LEU A 34 7.45 -2.96 5.30
CA LEU A 34 7.29 -4.27 4.70
C LEU A 34 6.44 -4.22 3.43
N LEU A 35 5.31 -3.51 3.46
CA LEU A 35 4.45 -3.32 2.29
C LEU A 35 5.26 -2.70 1.15
N HIS A 36 5.99 -1.61 1.43
CA HIS A 36 6.80 -0.91 0.45
C HIS A 36 7.88 -1.81 -0.18
N LEU A 37 8.60 -2.59 0.62
CA LEU A 37 9.60 -3.55 0.13
C LEU A 37 9.03 -4.68 -0.74
N LEU A 38 7.74 -4.99 -0.59
CA LEU A 38 7.08 -6.03 -1.38
C LEU A 38 6.44 -5.50 -2.65
N SER A 39 6.12 -4.20 -2.68
CA SER A 39 5.46 -3.54 -3.79
C SER A 39 6.38 -2.74 -4.70
N GLU A 40 7.65 -2.51 -4.29
CA GLU A 40 8.64 -1.65 -4.97
C GLU A 40 8.77 -1.90 -6.48
N ARG A 41 8.60 -3.15 -6.95
CA ARG A 41 8.77 -3.50 -8.37
C ARG A 41 7.52 -3.38 -9.22
N CYS A 42 6.45 -4.11 -8.88
CA CYS A 42 5.31 -4.31 -9.79
C CYS A 42 3.99 -4.67 -9.09
N ALA A 43 3.81 -4.33 -7.81
CA ALA A 43 2.57 -4.69 -7.13
C ALA A 43 1.51 -3.59 -7.26
N ASN A 44 0.31 -3.97 -7.68
CA ASN A 44 -0.87 -3.14 -7.55
C ASN A 44 -1.29 -3.17 -6.07
N VAL A 45 -1.08 -2.07 -5.36
CA VAL A 45 -1.43 -1.95 -3.95
C VAL A 45 -2.79 -1.27 -3.82
N PHE A 46 -3.75 -1.99 -3.21
CA PHE A 46 -5.07 -1.48 -2.88
C PHE A 46 -5.21 -1.43 -1.36
N VAL A 47 -5.62 -0.29 -0.83
CA VAL A 47 -5.62 -0.04 0.60
C VAL A 47 -6.97 0.50 1.03
N VAL A 48 -7.54 -0.07 2.08
CA VAL A 48 -8.76 0.42 2.72
C VAL A 48 -8.44 0.79 4.16
N GLY A 49 -9.01 1.88 4.63
CA GLY A 49 -8.93 2.31 6.01
C GLY A 49 -9.89 3.46 6.27
N ASP A 50 -10.03 3.85 7.53
CA ASP A 50 -10.81 5.00 7.97
C ASP A 50 -10.04 5.71 9.09
N ALA A 51 -9.65 6.96 8.84
CA ALA A 51 -8.84 7.73 9.80
C ALA A 51 -9.59 7.97 11.13
N ASP A 52 -10.92 8.10 11.09
CA ASP A 52 -11.74 8.31 12.29
C ASP A 52 -11.85 7.03 13.15
N GLN A 53 -11.43 5.89 12.62
CA GLN A 53 -11.42 4.58 13.31
C GLN A 53 -10.03 4.15 13.79
N ALA A 54 -9.02 5.02 13.75
CA ALA A 54 -7.68 4.72 14.21
C ALA A 54 -7.60 4.60 15.75
N ILE A 55 -7.78 3.38 16.28
CA ILE A 55 -7.81 3.13 17.74
C ILE A 55 -6.55 2.41 18.26
N TYR A 56 -5.65 1.94 17.39
CA TYR A 56 -4.45 1.21 17.78
C TYR A 56 -3.19 2.07 17.96
N GLY A 57 -3.33 3.39 18.16
CA GLY A 57 -2.21 4.30 18.42
C GLY A 57 -1.34 3.87 19.62
N TRP A 58 -1.93 3.29 20.67
CA TRP A 58 -1.20 2.75 21.82
C TRP A 58 -0.28 1.56 21.50
N ARG A 59 -0.45 0.93 20.33
CA ARG A 59 0.40 -0.12 19.77
C ARG A 59 1.34 0.38 18.67
N GLY A 60 1.43 1.69 18.49
CA GLY A 60 2.32 2.31 17.51
C GLY A 60 1.77 2.34 16.10
N ALA A 61 0.45 2.28 15.92
CA ALA A 61 -0.17 2.72 14.66
C ALA A 61 0.30 4.15 14.36
N ASP A 62 0.72 4.39 13.11
CA ASP A 62 1.29 5.67 12.68
C ASP A 62 0.39 6.30 11.62
N GLU A 63 -0.37 7.32 12.03
CA GLU A 63 -1.26 8.11 11.17
C GLU A 63 -0.51 8.72 9.97
N ALA A 64 0.80 8.97 10.09
CA ALA A 64 1.59 9.50 8.99
C ALA A 64 1.74 8.49 7.84
N ASN A 65 1.48 7.20 8.05
CA ASN A 65 1.48 6.20 6.98
C ASN A 65 0.42 6.52 5.92
N GLN A 66 -0.72 7.08 6.30
CA GLN A 66 -1.78 7.45 5.36
C GLN A 66 -1.31 8.57 4.41
N ALA A 67 -0.71 9.63 4.96
CA ALA A 67 -0.12 10.70 4.16
C ALA A 67 1.06 10.22 3.29
N ARG A 68 1.88 9.29 3.79
CA ARG A 68 3.00 8.72 3.01
C ARG A 68 2.51 7.81 1.88
N LEU A 69 1.44 7.04 2.10
CA LEU A 69 0.88 6.15 1.09
C LEU A 69 0.51 6.92 -0.19
N GLU A 70 -0.17 8.05 -0.04
CA GLU A 70 -0.54 8.91 -1.18
C GLU A 70 0.69 9.38 -1.95
N LEU A 71 1.75 9.82 -1.25
CA LEU A 71 2.98 10.31 -1.87
C LEU A 71 3.77 9.19 -2.58
N ASP A 72 3.98 8.06 -1.88
CA ASP A 72 4.86 6.99 -2.33
C ASP A 72 4.25 6.20 -3.49
N PHE A 73 2.92 6.07 -3.54
CA PHE A 73 2.23 5.31 -4.60
C PHE A 73 1.64 6.18 -5.72
N ALA A 74 1.56 7.50 -5.57
CA ALA A 74 1.22 8.40 -6.69
C ALA A 74 2.32 8.47 -7.77
N LEU A 75 3.57 8.14 -7.42
CA LEU A 75 4.73 8.20 -8.32
C LEU A 75 5.08 6.87 -9.00
N ALA A 76 4.46 5.75 -8.60
CA ALA A 76 4.86 4.40 -9.00
C ALA A 76 4.34 3.94 -10.39
N ALA A 77 3.95 4.86 -11.28
CA ALA A 77 3.19 4.56 -12.50
C ALA A 77 4.00 3.97 -13.69
N GLU A 78 5.25 3.55 -13.53
CA GLU A 78 6.02 2.95 -14.63
C GLU A 78 6.52 1.53 -14.27
N CYS A 79 5.73 0.52 -14.64
CA CYS A 79 6.17 -0.86 -14.73
C CYS A 79 6.36 -1.26 -16.20
N ASP A 80 7.58 -1.15 -16.73
CA ASP A 80 7.95 -1.73 -18.03
C ASP A 80 8.63 -3.10 -17.85
N GLU A 81 8.15 -4.12 -18.57
CA GLU A 81 8.88 -5.38 -18.78
C GLU A 81 8.99 -5.72 -20.29
N THR A 82 8.62 -4.81 -21.22
CA THR A 82 8.26 -5.02 -22.65
C THR A 82 6.88 -5.65 -22.93
N SER A 83 5.84 -5.12 -22.25
CA SER A 83 4.37 -5.22 -22.49
C SER A 83 3.57 -6.24 -21.64
N ALA A 84 2.37 -5.96 -21.12
CA ALA A 84 1.92 -4.84 -20.28
C ALA A 84 0.95 -5.42 -19.21
N PRO A 85 0.97 -4.98 -17.93
CA PRO A 85 -0.32 -4.75 -17.27
C PRO A 85 -0.34 -3.41 -16.50
N PRO A 86 -0.63 -2.30 -17.17
CA PRO A 86 -1.21 -1.13 -16.53
C PRO A 86 -2.72 -1.14 -16.85
N GLN A 87 -3.66 -1.11 -15.91
CA GLN A 87 -3.86 -0.12 -14.85
C GLN A 87 -4.58 -0.77 -13.62
N PRO A 88 -4.41 -0.27 -12.38
CA PRO A 88 -5.44 0.61 -11.88
C PRO A 88 -4.88 2.02 -11.75
N THR A 89 -5.41 2.90 -12.57
CA THR A 89 -5.41 4.34 -12.34
C THR A 89 -6.87 4.69 -12.15
N PRO A 90 -7.26 5.43 -11.11
CA PRO A 90 -6.46 6.37 -10.34
C PRO A 90 -6.25 5.95 -8.86
N GLU A 91 -5.18 6.44 -8.25
CA GLU A 91 -4.91 6.41 -6.82
C GLU A 91 -4.60 5.02 -6.23
N ALA A 92 -3.66 4.95 -5.28
CA ALA A 92 -3.83 4.02 -4.19
C ALA A 92 -5.23 4.33 -3.61
N ALA A 93 -6.26 3.58 -4.03
CA ALA A 93 -7.64 3.95 -3.78
C ALA A 93 -7.94 3.73 -2.30
N PHE A 94 -7.60 4.73 -1.48
CA PHE A 94 -7.95 4.79 -0.08
C PHE A 94 -9.47 4.95 -0.01
N ALA A 95 -10.17 3.83 0.07
CA ALA A 95 -11.63 3.78 -0.03
C ALA A 95 -12.34 4.18 1.28
N SER A 96 -11.83 5.16 2.02
CA SER A 96 -12.56 5.70 3.18
C SER A 96 -13.69 6.62 2.73
N ASP A 97 -13.38 7.58 1.85
CA ASP A 97 -14.31 8.67 1.52
C ASP A 97 -15.38 8.26 0.51
N ALA A 98 -15.10 7.30 -0.36
CA ALA A 98 -16.04 6.89 -1.41
C ALA A 98 -17.30 6.18 -0.87
N LEU A 99 -17.27 5.65 0.36
CA LEU A 99 -18.39 4.93 0.99
C LEU A 99 -19.22 5.80 1.94
N LEU A 100 -18.66 6.90 2.48
CA LEU A 100 -19.36 7.76 3.44
C LEU A 100 -20.22 8.85 2.77
N GLU A 101 -19.90 9.29 1.56
CA GLU A 101 -20.74 10.28 0.83
C GLU A 101 -22.03 9.68 0.21
N GLN A 102 -22.31 8.38 0.37
CA GLN A 102 -23.59 7.79 -0.07
C GLN A 102 -24.69 7.79 0.99
N HIS A 103 -24.45 8.32 2.19
CA HIS A 103 -25.44 8.30 3.28
C HIS A 103 -25.62 9.64 4.04
N LEU A 104 -25.38 10.78 3.39
CA LEU A 104 -25.85 12.09 3.87
C LEU A 104 -26.69 12.81 2.80
#